data_AF-A0A258ILH6-F1
#
_entry.id   AF-A0A258ILH6-F1
#
_cell.length_a   1.000
_cell.length_b   1.000
_cell.length_c   1.000
_cell.angle_alpha   90.00
_cell.angle_beta   90.00
_cell.angle_gamma   90.00
#
_symmetry.space_group_name_H-M   'P 1'
#
loop_
_entity.id
_entity.type
_entity.pdbx_description
1 polymer ?
#
loop_
_entity_poly.entity_id
_entity_poly.type
_entity_poly.pdbx_seq_one_letter_code
_entity_poly.pdbx_strand_id
1 'polypeptide(L)'
;MPAASLFPGRHGTLAVDARCKSMKDLNSASLADISAAGFDPVLAREVGFWRPYQTWDQLLLVGGVDEAALERLQRRGFEIGSPNQDALTPPKPFRLSVSAR
;
A
#
# COMPACT_ATOMS: atom_id res chain seq x y z
N MET A 1 -29.08 53.31 -17.43
CA MET A 1 -29.25 52.76 -16.06
C MET A 1 -30.13 51.53 -16.17
N PRO A 2 -29.80 50.31 -15.67
CA PRO A 2 -28.53 49.64 -15.25
C PRO A 2 -28.05 48.61 -16.33
N ALA A 3 -26.81 48.11 -16.47
CA ALA A 3 -25.77 47.53 -15.58
C ALA A 3 -25.96 46.03 -15.25
N ALA A 4 -25.22 45.15 -15.96
CA ALA A 4 -24.71 43.82 -15.57
C ALA A 4 -23.91 43.27 -16.77
N SER A 5 -22.59 43.44 -16.88
CA SER A 5 -21.53 42.70 -16.18
C SER A 5 -21.88 41.23 -15.93
N LEU A 6 -21.10 40.33 -16.53
CA LEU A 6 -20.06 39.55 -15.81
C LEU A 6 -19.95 38.10 -16.33
N PHE A 7 -18.95 37.90 -17.21
CA PHE A 7 -18.06 36.74 -17.35
C PHE A 7 -18.51 35.49 -18.15
N PRO A 8 -17.70 35.09 -19.16
CA PRO A 8 -17.79 33.76 -19.76
C PRO A 8 -17.28 32.71 -18.76
N GLY A 9 -18.01 31.60 -18.68
CA GLY A 9 -17.65 30.42 -17.89
C GLY A 9 -16.32 29.84 -18.35
N ARG A 10 -15.22 30.30 -17.74
CA ARG A 10 -13.95 29.58 -17.68
C ARG A 10 -14.16 28.39 -16.75
N HIS A 11 -14.61 27.26 -17.28
CA HIS A 11 -14.23 25.98 -16.69
C HIS A 11 -12.75 25.77 -16.99
N GLY A 12 -11.92 26.40 -16.16
CA GLY A 12 -10.53 26.02 -16.00
C GLY A 12 -10.52 24.63 -15.36
N THR A 13 -10.51 23.59 -16.18
CA THR A 13 -10.05 22.27 -15.76
C THR A 13 -8.55 22.41 -15.52
N LEU A 14 -8.19 22.92 -14.35
CA LEU A 14 -6.90 22.64 -13.74
C LEU A 14 -6.93 21.16 -13.37
N ALA A 15 -6.78 20.29 -14.37
CA ALA A 15 -6.18 19.00 -14.13
C ALA A 15 -4.74 19.33 -13.76
N VAL A 16 -4.56 19.58 -12.46
CA VAL A 16 -3.27 19.55 -11.79
C VAL A 16 -2.60 18.29 -12.32
N ASP A 17 -1.56 18.47 -13.14
CA ASP A 17 -0.58 17.45 -13.47
C ASP A 17 0.13 17.13 -12.15
N ALA A 18 -0.61 16.49 -11.25
CA ALA A 18 -0.10 15.83 -10.09
C ALA A 18 0.60 14.61 -10.67
N ARG A 19 1.81 14.81 -11.19
CA ARG A 19 2.88 13.82 -11.03
C ARG A 19 3.23 13.71 -9.53
N CYS A 20 2.22 13.56 -8.68
CA CYS A 20 2.34 12.79 -7.47
C CYS A 20 2.70 11.42 -8.00
N LYS A 21 3.98 11.09 -7.93
CA LYS A 21 4.46 9.73 -8.09
C LYS A 21 3.74 8.98 -6.98
N SER A 22 2.54 8.45 -7.28
CA SER A 22 1.65 7.86 -6.30
C SER A 22 2.43 6.72 -5.72
N MET A 23 2.94 6.95 -4.52
CA MET A 23 3.73 5.98 -3.80
C MET A 23 2.77 4.80 -3.58
N LYS A 24 3.19 3.63 -4.07
CA LYS A 24 2.31 2.46 -4.15
C LYS A 24 2.48 1.69 -2.87
N ASP A 25 1.41 1.65 -2.07
CA ASP A 25 1.38 0.83 -0.88
C ASP A 25 1.59 -0.65 -1.25
N LEU A 26 2.64 -1.25 -0.71
CA LEU A 26 3.01 -2.64 -0.95
C LEU A 26 1.94 -3.59 -0.41
N ASN A 27 1.21 -3.20 0.64
CA ASN A 27 0.12 -3.98 1.25
C ASN A 27 -1.19 -3.96 0.42
N SER A 28 -1.30 -3.04 -0.55
CA SER A 28 -2.45 -2.94 -1.46
C SER A 28 -2.09 -3.09 -2.95
N ALA A 29 -0.81 -3.04 -3.31
CA ALA A 29 -0.30 -3.26 -4.66
C ALA A 29 -0.77 -4.57 -5.31
N SER A 30 -0.96 -4.53 -6.63
CA SER A 30 -1.28 -5.73 -7.41
C SER A 30 -0.02 -6.56 -7.68
N LEU A 31 -0.18 -7.86 -7.90
CA LEU A 31 0.92 -8.76 -8.31
C LEU A 31 1.62 -8.26 -9.58
N ALA A 32 0.85 -7.67 -10.50
CA ALA A 32 1.40 -7.09 -11.73
C ALA A 32 2.34 -5.91 -11.45
N ASP A 33 2.00 -5.05 -10.46
CA ASP A 33 2.84 -3.93 -10.06
C ASP A 33 4.14 -4.41 -9.41
N ILE A 34 4.06 -5.43 -8.55
CA ILE A 34 5.23 -6.03 -7.88
C ILE A 34 6.12 -6.71 -8.92
N SER A 35 5.54 -7.46 -9.87
CA SER A 35 6.28 -8.08 -10.97
C SER A 35 6.95 -7.03 -11.87
N ALA A 36 6.26 -5.91 -12.16
CA ALA A 36 6.82 -4.78 -12.91
C ALA A 36 7.98 -4.09 -12.17
N ALA A 37 8.12 -4.27 -10.86
CA ALA A 37 9.27 -3.82 -10.09
C ALA A 37 10.54 -4.64 -10.35
N GLY A 38 10.45 -5.73 -11.13
CA GLY A 38 11.56 -6.62 -11.44
C GLY A 38 11.63 -7.85 -10.51
N PHE A 39 10.55 -8.14 -9.80
CA PHE A 39 10.41 -9.40 -9.06
C PHE A 39 10.00 -10.50 -10.03
N ASP A 40 10.55 -11.70 -9.82
CA ASP A 40 10.06 -12.90 -10.48
C ASP A 40 8.58 -13.11 -10.11
N PRO A 41 7.71 -13.55 -11.04
CA PRO A 41 6.29 -13.80 -10.75
C PRO A 41 6.06 -14.77 -9.58
N VAL A 42 6.96 -15.73 -9.35
CA VAL A 42 6.90 -16.62 -8.18
C VAL A 42 7.13 -15.82 -6.91
N LEU A 43 8.16 -14.98 -6.89
CA LEU A 43 8.51 -14.14 -5.75
C LEU A 43 7.42 -13.08 -5.48
N ALA A 44 6.85 -12.47 -6.53
CA ALA A 44 5.75 -11.52 -6.40
C ALA A 44 4.52 -12.18 -5.73
N ARG A 45 4.25 -13.45 -6.05
CA ARG A 45 3.17 -14.22 -5.44
C ARG A 45 3.45 -14.57 -3.98
N GLU A 46 4.68 -14.94 -3.64
CA GLU A 46 5.11 -15.13 -2.24
C GLU A 46 4.98 -13.82 -1.45
N VAL A 47 5.52 -12.71 -1.98
CA VAL A 47 5.40 -11.39 -1.36
C VAL A 47 3.93 -11.00 -1.20
N GLY A 48 3.06 -11.33 -2.15
CA GLY A 48 1.62 -11.14 -2.06
C GLY A 48 0.95 -11.96 -0.96
N PHE A 49 1.42 -13.18 -0.73
CA PHE A 49 0.85 -14.15 0.21
C PHE A 49 1.09 -13.77 1.67
N TRP A 50 2.29 -13.27 2.00
CA TRP A 50 2.69 -12.96 3.39
C TRP A 50 2.25 -11.57 3.89
N ARG A 51 1.49 -10.82 3.09
CA ARG A 51 0.92 -9.54 3.51
C ARG A 51 -0.10 -9.74 4.65
N PRO A 52 -0.27 -8.75 5.54
CA PRO A 52 0.32 -7.41 5.52
C PRO A 52 1.69 -7.32 6.19
N TYR A 53 2.59 -6.52 5.60
CA TYR A 53 3.88 -6.18 6.19
C TYR A 53 3.79 -4.89 7.00
N GLN A 54 4.52 -4.82 8.10
CA GLN A 54 4.65 -3.59 8.89
C GLN A 54 5.98 -2.87 8.67
N THR A 55 7.03 -3.63 8.33
CA THR A 55 8.38 -3.11 8.12
C THR A 55 9.02 -3.78 6.92
N TRP A 56 9.99 -3.10 6.31
CA TRP A 56 10.75 -3.64 5.17
C TRP A 56 11.52 -4.90 5.54
N ASP A 57 11.99 -4.99 6.78
CA ASP A 57 12.72 -6.15 7.31
C ASP A 57 11.90 -7.46 7.23
N GLN A 58 10.57 -7.39 7.36
CA GLN A 58 9.71 -8.57 7.23
C GLN A 58 9.74 -9.17 5.81
N LEU A 59 10.08 -8.39 4.79
CA LEU A 59 10.27 -8.92 3.45
C LEU A 59 11.53 -9.78 3.34
N LEU A 60 12.57 -9.55 4.15
CA LEU A 60 13.78 -10.39 4.18
C LEU A 60 13.49 -11.80 4.73
N LEU A 61 12.35 -11.99 5.40
CA LEU A 61 11.88 -13.30 5.85
C LEU A 61 11.23 -14.11 4.71
N VAL A 62 10.87 -13.45 3.59
CA VAL A 62 10.32 -14.12 2.42
C VAL A 62 11.48 -14.73 1.63
N GLY A 63 11.43 -16.05 1.45
CA GLY A 63 12.48 -16.78 0.74
C GLY A 63 12.70 -16.24 -0.67
N GLY A 64 13.92 -15.77 -0.96
CA GLY A 64 14.31 -15.19 -2.25
C GLY A 64 14.22 -13.67 -2.34
N VAL A 65 13.91 -12.98 -1.24
CA VAL A 65 14.01 -11.51 -1.16
C VAL A 65 15.27 -11.10 -0.41
N ASP A 66 16.20 -10.45 -1.11
CA ASP A 66 17.41 -9.86 -0.52
C ASP A 66 17.30 -8.33 -0.37
N GLU A 67 18.25 -7.72 0.34
CA GLU A 67 18.32 -6.26 0.53
C GLU A 67 18.32 -5.49 -0.80
N ALA A 68 18.98 -6.02 -1.83
CA ALA A 68 18.97 -5.45 -3.17
C ALA A 68 17.56 -5.41 -3.80
N ALA A 69 16.69 -6.36 -3.45
CA ALA A 69 15.31 -6.39 -3.90
C ALA A 69 14.46 -5.34 -3.15
N LEU A 70 14.68 -5.16 -1.85
CA LEU A 70 14.08 -4.08 -1.05
C LEU A 70 14.41 -2.69 -1.64
N GLU A 71 15.68 -2.43 -1.94
CA GLU A 71 16.10 -1.15 -2.53
C GLU A 71 15.41 -0.87 -3.88
N ARG A 72 15.18 -1.91 -4.69
CA ARG A 72 14.48 -1.76 -5.98
C ARG A 72 13.03 -1.35 -5.76
N LEU A 73 12.34 -1.95 -4.79
CA LEU A 73 10.97 -1.55 -4.43
C LEU A 73 10.92 -0.08 -4.00
N GLN A 74 11.82 0.32 -3.10
CA GLN A 74 11.91 1.71 -2.64
C GLN A 74 12.20 2.68 -3.81
N ARG A 75 13.14 2.34 -4.70
CA ARG A 75 13.45 3.14 -5.90
C ARG A 75 12.28 3.25 -6.89
N ARG A 76 11.41 2.23 -6.94
CA ARG A 76 10.19 2.24 -7.75
C ARG A 76 9.05 3.03 -7.12
N GLY A 77 9.23 3.50 -5.88
CA GLY A 77 8.24 4.27 -5.14
C GLY A 77 7.20 3.39 -4.46
N PHE A 78 7.56 2.16 -4.09
CA PHE A 78 6.74 1.40 -3.15
C PHE A 78 6.98 1.91 -1.73
N GLU A 79 5.92 1.92 -0.95
CA GLU A 79 5.95 2.19 0.49
C GLU A 79 5.23 1.07 1.23
N ILE A 80 5.58 0.86 2.50
CA ILE A 80 4.75 0.07 3.39
C ILE A 80 3.91 1.09 4.12
N GLY A 81 2.64 1.20 3.75
CA GLY A 81 1.70 2.11 4.40
C GLY A 81 1.68 1.84 5.90
N SER A 82 1.56 2.92 6.69
CA SER A 82 1.54 2.85 8.14
C SER A 82 0.63 1.72 8.60
N PRO A 83 1.12 0.77 9.41
CA PRO A 83 0.33 -0.39 9.80
C PRO A 83 -0.96 0.12 10.43
N ASN A 84 -2.09 -0.39 9.95
CA ASN A 84 -3.37 -0.12 10.56
C ASN A 84 -3.34 -0.75 11.96
N GLN A 85 -3.02 0.05 12.98
CA GLN A 85 -2.83 -0.36 14.38
C GLN A 85 -4.08 -1.05 14.95
N ASP A 86 -5.25 -0.87 14.32
CA ASP A 86 -6.48 -1.59 14.65
C ASP A 86 -6.35 -3.11 14.52
N ALA A 87 -5.52 -3.62 13.59
CA ALA A 87 -5.29 -5.06 13.44
C ALA A 87 -4.39 -5.65 14.55
N LEU A 88 -3.75 -4.81 15.36
CA LEU A 88 -2.92 -5.21 16.50
C LEU A 88 -3.70 -5.19 17.82
N THR A 89 -5.00 -4.87 17.80
CA THR A 89 -5.82 -5.00 19.00
C THR A 89 -5.90 -6.48 19.38
N PRO A 90 -5.51 -6.84 20.63
CA PRO A 90 -5.63 -8.22 21.08
C PRO A 90 -7.06 -8.71 20.86
N PRO A 91 -7.25 -9.92 20.30
CA PRO A 91 -8.59 -10.46 20.13
C PRO A 91 -9.29 -10.47 21.49
N LYS A 92 -10.57 -10.08 21.50
CA LYS A 92 -11.36 -9.98 22.72
C LYS A 92 -11.22 -11.29 23.51
N PRO A 93 -10.78 -11.24 24.79
CA PRO A 93 -10.55 -12.45 25.56
C PRO A 93 -11.86 -13.23 25.65
N PHE A 94 -11.84 -14.46 25.14
CA PHE A 94 -12.94 -15.39 25.31
C PHE A 94 -12.75 -16.13 26.63
N ARG A 95 -13.82 -16.28 27.41
CA ARG A 95 -13.82 -17.14 28.60
C ARG A 95 -14.21 -18.55 28.19
N LEU A 96 -13.32 -19.51 28.43
CA LEU A 96 -13.65 -20.93 28.38
C LEU A 96 -14.47 -21.27 29.63
N SER A 97 -15.73 -21.64 29.47
CA SER A 97 -16.54 -22.18 30.56
C SER A 97 -16.09 -23.61 30.83
N VAL A 98 -15.34 -23.83 31.91
CA VAL A 98 -15.09 -25.17 32.44
C VAL A 98 -16.40 -25.67 33.06
N SER A 99 -16.97 -26.73 32.49
CA SER A 99 -18.06 -27.48 33.11
C SER A 99 -17.44 -28.43 34.14
N ALA A 100 -17.56 -28.09 35.42
CA ALA A 100 -17.22 -29.00 36.50
C ALA A 100 -18.21 -30.17 36.48
N ARG A 101 -17.68 -31.40 36.45
CA ARG A 101 -18.45 -32.65 36.59
C ARG A 101 -18.67 -32.96 38.07
#